data_AF-A0A7H1DT40-F1
#
_entry.id   AF-A0A7H1DT40-F1
#
_cell.length_a   1.000
_cell.length_b   1.000
_cell.length_c   1.000
_cell.angle_alpha   90.00
_cell.angle_beta   90.00
_cell.angle_gamma   90.00
#
_symmetry.space_group_name_H-M   'P 1'
#
loop_
_entity.id
_entity.type
_entity.pdbx_description
1 polymer ?
#
loop_
_entity_poly.entity_id
_entity_poly.type
_entity_poly.pdbx_seq_one_letter_code
_entity_poly.pdbx_strand_id
1 'polypeptide(L)'
;MKNLFKALAAFQQEVPILHKDTSGYSYTYTDLPEILRTINPLLKKHGLGFTQPLNGNELKTILFHFESGESIDSSVVIPEDSMKGMNKYQSLGSGITYMRRYALSSILGLVTDKDMDASTIEDKLSRIDNLNDMNRLYKGLSKEQQDSFAKFFTKRKEELTEKIK
;
A
#
# COMPACT_ATOMS: atom_id res chain seq x y z
N MET A 1 -0.53 -6.26 -30.04
CA MET A 1 -1.07 -6.07 -28.67
C MET A 1 -2.32 -6.91 -28.37
N LYS A 2 -2.75 -7.82 -29.26
CA LYS A 2 -4.03 -8.53 -29.10
C LYS A 2 -3.96 -9.64 -28.05
N ASN A 3 -2.82 -10.33 -27.99
CA ASN A 3 -2.66 -11.51 -27.13
C ASN A 3 -2.44 -11.09 -25.68
N LEU A 4 -1.61 -10.07 -25.47
CA LEU A 4 -1.34 -9.52 -24.13
C LEU A 4 -2.62 -9.05 -23.45
N PHE A 5 -3.43 -8.22 -24.10
CA PHE A 5 -4.65 -7.71 -23.48
C PHE A 5 -5.73 -8.78 -23.30
N LYS A 6 -5.81 -9.77 -24.18
CA LYS A 6 -6.71 -10.91 -23.99
C LYS A 6 -6.30 -11.73 -22.77
N ALA A 7 -5.01 -12.02 -22.62
CA ALA A 7 -4.46 -12.73 -21.46
C ALA A 7 -4.64 -11.93 -20.17
N LEU A 8 -4.35 -10.62 -20.19
CA LEU A 8 -4.51 -9.74 -19.03
C LEU A 8 -5.98 -9.65 -18.59
N ALA A 9 -6.91 -9.51 -19.53
CA ALA A 9 -8.34 -9.50 -19.22
C ALA A 9 -8.80 -10.83 -18.59
N ALA A 10 -8.36 -11.98 -19.13
CA ALA A 10 -8.68 -13.29 -18.58
C ALA A 10 -8.09 -13.49 -17.17
N PHE A 11 -6.85 -13.07 -16.97
CA PHE A 11 -6.20 -13.03 -15.66
C PHE A 11 -7.02 -12.22 -14.65
N GLN A 12 -7.43 -11.00 -15.00
CA GLN A 12 -8.18 -10.11 -14.12
C GLN A 12 -9.54 -10.68 -13.67
N GLN A 13 -10.17 -11.54 -14.47
CA GLN A 13 -11.43 -12.20 -14.08
C GLN A 13 -11.23 -13.29 -13.01
N GLU A 14 -10.02 -13.81 -12.86
CA GLU A 14 -9.72 -14.93 -11.95
C GLU A 14 -8.99 -14.49 -10.68
N VAL A 15 -8.37 -13.31 -10.70
CA VAL A 15 -7.68 -12.76 -9.53
C VAL A 15 -8.71 -12.50 -8.43
N PRO A 16 -8.56 -13.13 -7.25
CA PRO A 16 -9.43 -12.82 -6.12
C PRO A 16 -9.14 -11.41 -5.62
N ILE A 17 -10.11 -10.84 -4.91
CA ILE A 17 -9.85 -9.64 -4.11
C ILE A 17 -8.75 -9.97 -3.11
N LEU A 18 -7.68 -9.18 -3.11
CA LEU A 18 -6.56 -9.39 -2.19
C LEU A 18 -6.94 -8.82 -0.83
N HIS A 19 -7.35 -9.72 0.06
CA HIS A 19 -7.70 -9.40 1.44
C HIS A 19 -6.45 -9.16 2.30
N LYS A 20 -6.67 -8.48 3.43
CA LYS A 20 -5.64 -8.06 4.39
C LYS A 20 -5.21 -9.24 5.27
N ASP A 21 -3.91 -9.58 5.32
CA ASP A 21 -3.41 -10.61 6.26
C ASP A 21 -2.26 -10.14 7.19
N THR A 22 -1.80 -8.89 7.07
CA THR A 22 -0.73 -8.37 7.94
C THR A 22 -1.31 -7.51 9.08
N SER A 23 -1.40 -8.09 10.28
CA SER A 23 -1.80 -7.40 11.51
C SER A 23 -0.56 -6.96 12.32
N GLY A 24 0.02 -5.82 11.96
CA GLY A 24 1.14 -5.23 12.69
C GLY A 24 1.32 -3.76 12.35
N TYR A 25 1.30 -2.89 13.37
CA TYR A 25 1.46 -1.42 13.29
C TYR A 25 0.46 -0.69 12.39
N SER A 26 -0.71 -0.28 12.92
CA SER A 26 -1.69 0.74 12.45
C SER A 26 -2.03 0.89 10.95
N TYR A 27 -1.46 0.09 10.08
CA TYR A 27 -1.51 0.13 8.62
C TYR A 27 -1.79 -1.30 8.18
N THR A 28 -2.71 -1.46 7.24
CA THR A 28 -3.12 -2.81 6.79
C THR A 28 -3.07 -2.84 5.29
N TYR A 29 -1.99 -3.39 4.76
CA TYR A 29 -1.77 -3.61 3.34
C TYR A 29 -1.52 -5.10 3.08
N THR A 30 -1.82 -5.54 1.86
CA THR A 30 -1.31 -6.83 1.35
C THR A 30 0.18 -6.64 1.08
N ASP A 31 1.01 -7.46 1.71
CA ASP A 31 2.45 -7.37 1.50
C ASP A 31 2.84 -7.91 0.11
N LEU A 32 4.05 -7.57 -0.34
CA LEU A 32 4.54 -8.01 -1.64
C LEU A 32 4.59 -9.55 -1.76
N PRO A 33 5.07 -10.32 -0.76
CA PRO A 33 5.02 -11.78 -0.79
C PRO A 33 3.62 -12.36 -1.04
N GLU A 34 2.59 -11.85 -0.38
CA GLU A 34 1.21 -12.33 -0.51
C GLU A 34 0.63 -12.00 -1.89
N ILE A 35 0.92 -10.80 -2.42
CA ILE A 35 0.59 -10.45 -3.81
C ILE A 35 1.21 -11.47 -4.76
N LEU A 36 2.51 -11.70 -4.65
CA LEU A 36 3.24 -12.62 -5.54
C LEU A 36 2.75 -14.05 -5.42
N ARG A 37 2.44 -14.52 -4.20
CA ARG A 37 1.88 -15.85 -3.95
C ARG A 37 0.55 -16.05 -4.68
N THR A 38 -0.28 -15.00 -4.71
CA THR A 38 -1.58 -15.04 -5.37
C THR A 38 -1.48 -14.90 -6.88
N ILE A 39 -0.70 -13.93 -7.39
CA ILE A 39 -0.70 -13.63 -8.83
C ILE A 39 0.18 -14.58 -9.64
N ASN A 40 1.29 -15.11 -9.12
CA ASN A 40 2.24 -15.88 -9.93
C ASN A 40 1.64 -17.14 -10.57
N PRO A 41 0.82 -17.96 -9.87
CA PRO A 41 0.15 -19.09 -10.48
C PRO A 41 -0.82 -18.67 -11.61
N LEU A 42 -1.54 -17.56 -11.42
CA LEU A 42 -2.49 -17.03 -12.39
C LEU A 42 -1.78 -16.42 -13.62
N LEU A 43 -0.70 -15.67 -13.39
CA LEU A 43 0.16 -15.15 -14.45
C LEU A 43 0.67 -16.28 -15.34
N LYS A 44 1.21 -17.34 -14.73
CA LYS A 44 1.65 -18.53 -15.46
C LYS A 44 0.50 -19.18 -16.25
N LYS A 45 -0.69 -19.31 -15.65
CA LYS A 45 -1.87 -19.90 -16.29
C LYS A 45 -2.29 -19.14 -17.55
N HIS A 46 -2.18 -17.80 -17.53
CA HIS A 46 -2.59 -16.94 -18.64
C HIS A 46 -1.45 -16.54 -19.59
N GLY A 47 -0.27 -17.15 -19.47
CA GLY A 47 0.85 -16.87 -20.36
C GLY A 47 1.50 -15.49 -20.14
N LEU A 48 1.34 -14.92 -18.94
CA LEU A 48 1.84 -13.61 -18.55
C LEU A 48 3.02 -13.71 -17.59
N GLY A 49 3.98 -12.80 -17.71
CA GLY A 49 5.03 -12.60 -16.71
C GLY A 49 5.41 -11.13 -16.60
N PHE A 50 6.19 -10.82 -15.57
CA PHE A 50 6.63 -9.44 -15.34
C PHE A 50 8.10 -9.37 -14.90
N THR A 51 8.69 -8.18 -15.04
CA THR A 51 9.97 -7.82 -14.42
C THR A 51 9.91 -6.40 -13.88
N GLN A 52 10.71 -6.13 -12.84
CA GLN A 52 10.77 -4.81 -12.18
C GLN A 52 12.21 -4.32 -12.00
N PRO A 53 12.95 -4.04 -13.10
CA PRO A 53 14.31 -3.51 -13.00
C PRO A 53 14.34 -2.12 -12.36
N LEU A 54 15.42 -1.86 -11.63
CA LEU A 54 15.75 -0.54 -11.12
C LEU A 54 16.65 0.19 -12.12
N ASN A 55 16.25 1.39 -12.51
CA ASN A 55 17.03 2.28 -13.37
C ASN A 55 17.32 3.56 -12.58
N GLY A 56 18.42 3.57 -11.84
CA GLY A 56 18.70 4.65 -10.89
C GLY A 56 17.67 4.67 -9.75
N ASN A 57 16.95 5.78 -9.61
CA ASN A 57 15.85 5.93 -8.65
C ASN A 57 14.47 5.59 -9.25
N GLU A 58 14.40 5.10 -10.49
CA GLU A 58 13.14 4.71 -11.11
C GLU A 58 12.94 3.19 -11.03
N LEU A 59 11.73 2.79 -10.65
CA LEU A 59 11.25 1.43 -10.80
C LEU A 59 10.50 1.32 -12.13
N LYS A 60 11.07 0.57 -13.07
CA LYS A 60 10.37 0.22 -14.31
C LYS A 60 9.69 -1.13 -14.11
N THR A 61 8.40 -1.24 -14.42
CA THR A 61 7.63 -2.48 -14.41
C THR A 61 7.23 -2.84 -15.83
N ILE A 62 7.59 -4.05 -16.27
CA ILE A 62 7.28 -4.56 -17.60
C ILE A 62 6.42 -5.79 -17.44
N LEU A 63 5.24 -5.81 -18.06
CA LEU A 63 4.36 -6.96 -18.18
C LEU A 63 4.44 -7.48 -19.61
N PHE A 64 4.64 -8.78 -19.77
CA PHE A 64 4.82 -9.41 -21.08
C PHE A 64 4.02 -10.71 -21.20
N HIS A 65 3.65 -11.04 -22.44
CA HIS A 65 3.03 -12.30 -22.81
C HIS A 65 4.06 -13.22 -23.48
N PHE A 66 4.28 -14.42 -22.93
CA PHE A 66 5.43 -15.28 -23.29
C PHE A 66 5.41 -15.69 -24.76
N GLU A 67 4.25 -16.15 -25.24
CA GLU A 67 4.15 -16.79 -26.55
C GLU A 67 4.22 -15.77 -27.69
N SER A 68 3.72 -14.56 -27.47
CA SER A 68 3.69 -13.52 -28.51
C SER A 68 4.83 -12.52 -28.41
N GLY A 69 5.53 -12.44 -27.27
CA GLY A 69 6.53 -11.40 -27.01
C GLY A 69 5.96 -9.99 -26.86
N GLU A 70 4.63 -9.84 -26.82
CA GLU A 70 3.99 -8.54 -26.62
C GLU A 70 4.19 -8.07 -25.17
N SER A 71 4.45 -6.78 -24.97
CA SER A 71 4.65 -6.19 -23.64
C SER A 71 4.06 -4.80 -23.51
N ILE A 72 3.75 -4.43 -22.27
CA ILE A 72 3.50 -3.05 -21.82
C ILE A 72 4.42 -2.75 -20.65
N ASP A 73 4.72 -1.47 -20.44
CA ASP A 73 5.53 -1.04 -19.31
C ASP A 73 5.01 0.25 -18.67
N SER A 74 5.38 0.41 -17.41
CA SER A 74 5.18 1.63 -16.64
C SER A 74 6.43 1.90 -15.81
N SER A 75 6.65 3.17 -15.51
CA SER A 75 7.77 3.62 -14.69
C SER A 75 7.26 4.50 -13.56
N VAL A 76 7.90 4.39 -12.40
CA VAL A 76 7.62 5.27 -11.26
C VAL A 76 8.92 5.64 -10.54
N VAL A 77 9.06 6.93 -10.24
CA VAL A 77 10.18 7.43 -9.45
C VAL A 77 9.99 7.01 -7.99
N ILE A 78 11.02 6.40 -7.41
CA ILE A 78 11.08 6.08 -6.00
C ILE A 78 11.53 7.35 -5.27
N PRO A 79 10.68 7.96 -4.43
CA PRO A 79 11.07 9.14 -3.68
C PRO A 79 12.16 8.80 -2.67
N GLU A 80 13.15 9.69 -2.55
CA GLU A 80 14.08 9.63 -1.43
C GLU A 80 13.36 10.11 -0.18
N ASP A 81 13.19 9.21 0.78
CA ASP A 81 12.66 9.53 2.09
C ASP A 81 13.51 8.85 3.18
N SER A 82 13.67 9.53 4.31
CA SER A 82 14.40 9.01 5.47
C SER A 82 13.40 8.65 6.56
N MET A 83 13.19 7.36 6.76
CA MET A 83 12.34 6.90 7.86
C MET A 83 13.08 7.00 9.19
N LYS A 84 12.40 7.57 10.19
CA LYS A 84 12.98 7.76 11.54
C LYS A 84 13.43 6.40 12.10
N GLY A 85 14.71 6.29 12.46
CA GLY A 85 15.29 5.06 13.00
C GLY A 85 15.83 4.08 11.96
N MET A 86 15.79 4.42 10.67
CA MET A 86 16.40 3.64 9.60
C MET A 86 17.60 4.38 8.99
N ASN A 87 18.62 3.62 8.56
CA ASN A 87 19.68 4.19 7.73
C ASN A 87 19.20 4.39 6.27
N LYS A 88 20.02 5.06 5.44
CA LYS A 88 19.66 5.37 4.05
C LYS A 88 19.36 4.12 3.20
N TYR A 89 20.13 3.06 3.37
CA TYR A 89 19.92 1.81 2.62
C TYR A 89 18.65 1.09 3.04
N GLN A 90 18.34 1.08 4.33
CA GLN A 90 17.11 0.51 4.87
C GLN A 90 15.89 1.28 4.37
N SER A 91 15.94 2.62 4.45
CA SER A 91 14.85 3.48 3.96
C SER A 91 14.61 3.28 2.46
N LEU A 92 15.68 3.20 1.66
CA LEU A 92 15.60 2.89 0.23
C LEU A 92 15.01 1.49 -0.03
N GLY A 93 15.46 0.46 0.69
CA GLY A 93 14.96 -0.91 0.56
C GLY A 93 13.45 -1.02 0.89
N SER A 94 13.01 -0.29 1.91
CA SER A 94 11.58 -0.15 2.25
C SER A 94 10.81 0.57 1.15
N GLY A 95 11.35 1.67 0.61
CA GLY A 95 10.76 2.39 -0.52
C GLY A 95 10.63 1.54 -1.78
N ILE A 96 11.67 0.78 -2.16
CA ILE A 96 11.63 -0.15 -3.30
C ILE A 96 10.52 -1.20 -3.12
N THR A 97 10.45 -1.82 -1.94
CA THR A 97 9.42 -2.82 -1.65
C THR A 97 8.01 -2.24 -1.77
N TYR A 98 7.82 -1.03 -1.24
CA TYR A 98 6.55 -0.31 -1.32
C TYR A 98 6.17 0.00 -2.76
N MET A 99 7.09 0.58 -3.55
CA MET A 99 6.81 0.94 -4.95
C MET A 99 6.55 -0.27 -5.84
N ARG A 100 7.22 -1.41 -5.59
CA ARG A 100 6.97 -2.66 -6.33
C ARG A 100 5.54 -3.14 -6.19
N ARG A 101 4.97 -3.05 -4.99
CA ARG A 101 3.57 -3.36 -4.74
C ARG A 101 2.65 -2.48 -5.58
N TYR A 102 2.80 -1.16 -5.48
CA TYR A 102 1.92 -0.22 -6.18
C TYR A 102 2.03 -0.36 -7.71
N ALA A 103 3.24 -0.52 -8.22
CA ALA A 103 3.46 -0.68 -9.65
C ALA A 103 2.85 -1.99 -10.19
N LEU A 104 2.94 -3.10 -9.43
CA LEU A 104 2.28 -4.36 -9.78
C LEU A 104 0.76 -4.25 -9.74
N SER A 105 0.21 -3.70 -8.65
CA SER A 105 -1.23 -3.51 -8.53
C SER A 105 -1.78 -2.63 -9.66
N SER A 106 -1.06 -1.57 -10.03
CA SER A 106 -1.44 -0.68 -11.11
C SER A 106 -1.40 -1.36 -12.48
N ILE A 107 -0.29 -2.01 -12.86
CA ILE A 107 -0.14 -2.57 -14.22
C ILE A 107 -1.03 -3.80 -14.45
N LEU A 108 -1.33 -4.56 -13.38
CA LEU A 108 -2.18 -5.76 -13.45
C LEU A 108 -3.65 -5.45 -13.18
N GLY A 109 -3.99 -4.25 -12.70
CA GLY A 109 -5.36 -3.90 -12.30
C GLY A 109 -5.85 -4.68 -11.08
N LEU A 110 -4.98 -4.92 -10.10
CA LEU A 110 -5.35 -5.65 -8.88
C LEU A 110 -6.24 -4.78 -7.98
N VAL A 111 -7.37 -5.32 -7.56
CA VAL A 111 -8.21 -4.69 -6.53
C VAL A 111 -7.69 -5.12 -5.16
N THR A 112 -7.21 -4.16 -4.38
CA THR A 112 -6.83 -4.38 -2.98
C THR A 112 -7.89 -3.75 -2.08
N ASP A 113 -8.23 -4.44 -0.98
CA ASP A 113 -9.51 -4.27 -0.27
C ASP A 113 -9.67 -2.96 0.54
N LYS A 114 -8.68 -2.04 0.49
CA LYS A 114 -8.71 -0.63 0.93
C LYS A 114 -7.29 -0.08 0.93
N ASP A 115 -7.02 0.89 0.04
CA ASP A 115 -5.83 1.73 0.10
C ASP A 115 -5.98 2.75 1.25
N MET A 116 -5.87 2.26 2.49
CA MET A 116 -5.87 3.05 3.72
C MET A 116 -4.45 3.53 4.07
N ASP A 117 -3.54 3.64 3.11
CA ASP A 117 -2.23 4.28 3.36
C ASP A 117 -2.40 5.80 3.63
N ALA A 118 -3.60 6.34 3.40
CA ALA A 118 -4.08 7.59 3.98
C ALA A 118 -5.00 7.34 5.21
N SER A 119 -4.57 6.55 6.21
CA SER A 119 -5.28 6.58 7.50
C SER A 119 -5.12 7.98 8.09
N THR A 120 -6.16 8.80 8.01
CA THR A 120 -6.10 10.17 8.54
C THR A 120 -5.95 10.11 10.06
N ILE A 121 -5.50 11.22 10.66
CA ILE A 121 -5.48 11.34 12.12
C ILE A 121 -6.88 11.16 12.69
N GLU A 122 -7.92 11.55 11.95
CA GLU A 122 -9.33 11.37 12.29
C GLU A 122 -9.72 9.88 12.33
N ASP A 123 -9.27 9.07 11.36
CA ASP A 123 -9.50 7.62 11.36
C ASP A 123 -8.85 6.96 12.58
N LYS A 124 -7.60 7.33 12.90
CA LYS A 124 -6.92 6.82 14.09
C LYS A 124 -7.65 7.22 15.36
N LEU A 125 -8.09 8.47 15.45
CA LEU A 125 -8.79 9.02 16.60
C LEU A 125 -10.15 8.36 16.85
N SER A 126 -10.90 8.05 15.78
CA SER A 126 -12.23 7.41 15.88
C SER A 126 -12.19 6.01 16.47
N ARG A 127 -11.07 5.29 16.31
CA ARG A 127 -10.87 3.90 16.77
C ARG A 127 -10.33 3.80 18.20
N ILE A 128 -9.83 4.90 18.77
CA ILE A 128 -9.33 4.92 20.14
C ILE A 128 -10.49 4.91 21.13
N ASP A 129 -10.51 3.96 22.05
CA ASP A 129 -11.56 3.75 23.03
C ASP A 129 -11.22 4.25 24.45
N ASN A 130 -10.00 4.76 24.65
CA ASN A 130 -9.52 5.22 25.94
C ASN A 130 -8.71 6.51 25.85
N LEU A 131 -8.69 7.27 26.96
CA LEU A 131 -8.10 8.59 27.00
C LEU A 131 -6.56 8.56 26.93
N ASN A 132 -5.93 7.48 27.39
CA ASN A 132 -4.48 7.35 27.43
C ASN A 132 -3.89 7.23 26.02
N ASP A 133 -4.47 6.39 25.18
CA ASP A 133 -4.04 6.21 23.79
C ASP A 133 -4.32 7.46 22.95
N MET A 134 -5.42 8.16 23.22
CA MET A 134 -5.75 9.43 22.58
C MET A 134 -4.68 10.49 22.90
N ASN A 135 -4.28 10.60 24.17
CA ASN A 135 -3.24 11.53 24.60
C ASN A 135 -1.87 11.17 24.02
N ARG A 136 -1.57 9.87 23.88
CA ARG A 136 -0.34 9.40 23.26
C ARG A 136 -0.29 9.74 21.77
N LEU A 137 -1.40 9.58 21.05
CA LEU A 137 -1.53 9.98 19.65
C LEU A 137 -1.32 11.49 19.51
N TYR A 138 -1.99 12.31 20.31
CA TYR A 138 -1.87 13.78 20.27
C TYR A 138 -0.44 14.27 20.48
N LYS A 139 0.27 13.70 21.46
CA LYS A 139 1.68 14.04 21.75
C LYS A 139 2.65 13.63 20.64
N GLY A 140 2.28 12.67 19.80
CA GLY A 140 3.08 12.21 18.66
C GLY A 140 2.99 13.10 17.42
N LEU A 141 2.07 14.06 17.39
CA LEU A 141 1.84 14.97 16.27
C LEU A 141 2.76 16.19 16.30
N SER A 142 3.06 16.76 15.12
CA SER A 142 3.71 18.07 15.03
C SER A 142 2.79 19.17 15.56
N LYS A 143 3.33 20.34 15.89
CA LYS A 143 2.54 21.47 16.38
C LYS A 143 1.47 21.92 15.36
N GLU A 144 1.84 21.98 14.09
CA GLU A 144 0.93 22.29 12.99
C GLU A 144 -0.21 21.27 12.85
N GLN A 145 0.11 19.98 13.02
CA GLN A 145 -0.90 18.92 13.05
C GLN A 145 -1.80 19.01 14.29
N GLN A 146 -1.25 19.30 15.48
CA GLN A 146 -2.05 19.49 16.69
C GLN A 146 -3.07 20.62 16.52
N ASP A 147 -2.65 21.75 15.96
CA ASP A 147 -3.53 22.90 15.71
C ASP A 147 -4.61 22.56 14.69
N SER A 148 -4.25 21.86 13.61
CA SER A 148 -5.19 21.42 12.57
C SER A 148 -6.25 20.44 13.10
N PHE A 149 -5.88 19.51 13.98
CA PHE A 149 -6.77 18.47 14.48
C PHE A 149 -7.37 18.74 15.87
N ALA A 150 -7.08 19.88 16.50
CA ALA A 150 -7.47 20.19 17.88
C ALA A 150 -8.97 19.97 18.16
N LYS A 151 -9.85 20.40 17.24
CA LYS A 151 -11.30 20.24 17.37
C LYS A 151 -11.74 18.77 17.43
N PHE A 152 -11.09 17.91 16.66
CA PHE A 152 -11.40 16.48 16.63
C PHE A 152 -10.99 15.80 17.94
N PHE A 153 -9.81 16.12 18.47
CA PHE A 153 -9.35 15.59 19.75
C PHE A 153 -10.22 16.03 20.92
N THR A 154 -10.68 17.29 20.93
CA THR A 154 -11.63 17.78 21.94
C THR A 154 -12.93 17.00 21.90
N LYS A 155 -13.53 16.85 20.71
CA LYS A 155 -14.77 16.08 20.53
C LYS A 155 -14.61 14.63 20.99
N ARG A 156 -13.53 13.96 20.58
CA ARG A 156 -13.30 12.56 20.98
C ARG A 156 -13.09 12.42 22.49
N LYS A 157 -12.42 13.38 23.12
CA LYS A 157 -12.24 13.41 24.58
C LYS A 157 -13.58 13.45 25.32
N GLU A 158 -14.52 14.26 24.85
CA GLU A 158 -15.87 14.37 25.41
C GLU A 158 -16.60 13.02 25.30
N GLU A 159 -16.63 12.42 24.10
CA GLU A 159 -17.25 11.10 23.85
C GLU A 159 -16.70 9.99 24.76
N LEU A 160 -15.38 9.97 24.96
CA LEU A 160 -14.72 8.97 25.80
C LEU A 160 -14.97 9.21 27.30
N THR A 161 -15.17 10.46 27.70
CA THR A 161 -15.45 10.81 29.10
C THR A 161 -16.91 10.51 29.46
N GLU A 162 -17.83 10.65 28.52
CA GLU A 162 -19.25 10.30 28.72
C GLU A 162 -19.47 8.79 28.87
N LYS A 163 -18.70 7.95 28.17
CA LYS A 163 -18.78 6.48 28.29
C LYS A 163 -18.36 5.91 29.64
N ILE A 164 -17.69 6.71 30.48
CA ILE A 164 -17.18 6.30 31.80
C ILE A 164 -18.18 6.66 32.92
N LYS A 165 -19.23 7.44 32.61
CA LYS A 165 -20.32 7.76 33.55
C LYS A 165 -21.44 6.72 33.45
#